data_AF-A0A4Y5R7A5-F1
#
_entry.id   AF-A0A4Y5R7A5-F1
#
_cell.length_a   1.000
_cell.length_b   1.000
_cell.length_c   1.000
_cell.angle_alpha   90.00
_cell.angle_beta   90.00
_cell.angle_gamma   90.00
#
_symmetry.space_group_name_H-M   'P 1'
#
loop_
_entity.id
_entity.type
_entity.pdbx_description
1 polymer ?
#
loop_
_entity_poly.entity_id
_entity_poly.type
_entity_poly.pdbx_seq_one_letter_code
_entity_poly.pdbx_strand_id
1 'polypeptide(L)' 'KALVDGIEASMSFPLVKDRLNWNTNATWMITSEQKDTGNPLSVIPKYTINNSLNWTITQAFSANVNWTL' A
#
# COMPACT_ATOMS: atom_id res chain seq x y z
N LYS A 1 3.63 25.96 -11.90
CA LYS A 1 2.46 25.10 -11.59
C LYS A 1 2.92 23.71 -11.16
N ALA A 2 2.26 23.04 -10.21
CA ALA A 2 2.62 21.71 -9.74
C ALA A 2 1.69 20.63 -10.34
N LEU A 3 2.20 19.44 -10.71
CA LEU A 3 1.37 18.28 -11.07
C LEU A 3 1.79 17.08 -10.22
N VAL A 4 0.81 16.54 -9.50
CA VAL A 4 0.92 15.26 -8.81
C VAL A 4 -0.19 14.37 -9.35
N ASP A 5 0.17 13.20 -9.83
CA ASP A 5 -0.77 12.21 -10.36
C ASP A 5 -0.30 10.80 -9.98
N GLY A 6 -1.25 9.91 -9.73
CA GLY A 6 -0.97 8.57 -9.24
C GLY A 6 -2.19 7.67 -9.24
N ILE A 7 -1.94 6.37 -9.14
CA ILE A 7 -2.95 5.32 -9.06
C ILE A 7 -2.85 4.68 -7.68
N GLU A 8 -4.01 4.48 -7.05
CA GLU A 8 -4.14 3.73 -5.80
C GLU A 8 -4.95 2.46 -6.06
N ALA A 9 -4.50 1.36 -5.46
CA ALA A 9 -5.16 0.07 -5.51
C ALA A 9 -5.25 -0.52 -4.09
N SER A 10 -6.40 -1.09 -3.77
CA SER A 10 -6.64 -1.78 -2.51
C SER A 10 -7.23 -3.17 -2.77
N MET A 11 -6.76 -4.15 -2.01
CA MET A 11 -7.21 -5.53 -2.06
C MET A 11 -7.39 -6.03 -0.64
N SER A 12 -8.52 -6.68 -0.39
CA SER A 12 -8.78 -7.45 0.84
C SER A 12 -9.30 -8.81 0.43
N PHE A 13 -8.61 -9.86 0.84
CA PHE A 13 -8.92 -11.23 0.44
C PHE A 13 -8.94 -12.18 1.64
N PRO A 14 -10.08 -12.80 1.95
CA PRO A 14 -10.18 -13.80 3.01
C PRO A 14 -9.63 -15.15 2.51
N LEU A 15 -8.34 -15.41 2.74
CA LEU A 15 -7.70 -16.69 2.40
C LEU A 15 -8.34 -17.88 3.11
N VAL A 16 -8.72 -17.70 4.38
CA VAL A 16 -9.54 -18.65 5.15
C VAL A 16 -10.64 -17.86 5.83
N LYS A 17 -11.90 -18.19 5.52
CA LYS A 17 -13.06 -17.49 6.05
C LYS A 17 -12.97 -17.36 7.58
N ASP A 18 -13.15 -16.14 8.07
CA ASP A 18 -13.15 -15.77 9.50
C ASP A 18 -11.86 -16.07 10.28
N ARG A 19 -10.77 -16.51 9.63
CA ARG A 19 -9.51 -16.85 10.30
C ARG A 19 -8.27 -16.23 9.69
N LEU A 20 -8.18 -16.14 8.37
CA LEU A 20 -6.98 -15.65 7.68
C LEU A 20 -7.39 -14.62 6.63
N ASN A 21 -6.96 -13.38 6.83
CA ASN A 21 -7.22 -12.29 5.90
C ASN A 21 -5.90 -11.69 5.42
N TRP A 22 -5.79 -11.53 4.11
CA TRP A 22 -4.69 -10.82 3.46
C TRP A 22 -5.19 -9.50 2.90
N ASN A 23 -4.53 -8.41 3.27
CA ASN A 23 -4.79 -7.08 2.74
C ASN A 23 -3.54 -6.50 2.07
N THR A 24 -3.73 -5.82 0.95
CA THR A 24 -2.69 -5.11 0.23
C THR A 24 -3.20 -3.73 -0.17
N ASN A 25 -2.40 -2.70 0.06
CA ASN A 25 -2.61 -1.36 -0.47
C ASN A 25 -1.37 -0.97 -1.29
N ALA A 26 -1.58 -0.58 -2.53
CA ALA A 26 -0.52 -0.16 -3.43
C ALA A 26 -0.80 1.25 -3.94
N THR A 27 0.22 2.09 -3.93
CA THR A 27 0.20 3.42 -4.54
C THR A 27 1.32 3.50 -5.56
N TRP A 28 1.01 3.99 -6.76
CA TRP A 28 1.98 4.24 -7.82
C TRP A 28 1.89 5.69 -8.27
N MET A 29 2.98 6.43 -8.15
CA MET A 29 3.05 7.84 -8.56
C MET A 29 3.46 7.92 -10.04
N ILE A 30 2.58 8.50 -10.87
CA ILE A 30 2.81 8.69 -12.31
C ILE A 30 3.62 9.96 -12.55
N THR A 31 3.31 11.04 -11.85
CA THR A 31 4.03 12.33 -12.00
C THR A 31 4.08 13.05 -10.66
N SER A 32 5.21 13.70 -10.37
CA SER A 32 5.40 14.55 -9.20
C SER A 32 6.41 15.65 -9.54
N GLU A 33 6.00 16.63 -10.35
CA GLU A 33 6.91 17.62 -10.93
C GLU A 33 6.39 19.07 -10.84
N GLN A 34 7.31 20.01 -10.59
CA GLN A 34 7.11 21.44 -10.79
C GLN A 34 7.21 21.75 -12.29
N LYS A 35 6.08 22.12 -12.91
CA LYS A 35 6.00 22.43 -14.35
C LYS A 35 6.91 23.59 -14.79
N ASP A 36 7.37 24.43 -13.87
CA ASP A 36 8.15 25.63 -14.19
C ASP A 36 9.68 25.37 -14.14
N THR A 37 10.12 24.35 -13.40
CA THR A 37 11.56 24.06 -13.17
C THR A 37 11.95 22.61 -13.47
N GLY A 38 10.99 21.71 -13.67
CA GLY A 38 11.23 20.27 -13.86
C GLY A 38 11.68 19.54 -12.60
N ASN A 39 11.82 20.23 -11.47
CA ASN A 39 12.23 19.61 -10.21
C ASN A 39 11.09 18.79 -9.61
N PRO A 40 11.39 17.64 -8.97
CA PRO A 40 10.40 16.87 -8.26
C PRO A 40 9.79 17.71 -7.12
N LEU A 41 8.46 17.67 -7.00
CA LEU A 41 7.72 18.44 -5.98
C LEU A 41 8.03 17.97 -4.55
N SER A 42 8.33 16.68 -4.40
CA SER A 42 8.67 16.04 -3.14
C SER A 42 9.47 14.76 -3.41
N VAL A 43 10.38 14.41 -2.52
CA VAL A 43 11.11 13.13 -2.56
C VAL A 43 10.22 12.05 -1.97
N ILE A 44 9.33 11.52 -2.81
CA ILE A 44 8.43 10.40 -2.47
C ILE A 44 8.82 9.15 -3.27
N PRO A 45 8.63 7.94 -2.71
CA PRO A 45 8.81 6.71 -3.47
C PRO A 45 7.93 6.69 -4.72
N LYS A 46 8.47 6.15 -5.82
CA LYS A 46 7.70 6.00 -7.07
C LYS A 46 6.51 5.05 -6.89
N TYR A 47 6.67 4.05 -6.03
CA TYR A 47 5.61 3.17 -5.62
C TYR A 47 5.78 2.81 -4.14
N THR A 48 4.69 2.47 -3.50
CA THR A 48 4.65 1.91 -2.15
C THR A 48 3.62 0.81 -2.13
N ILE A 49 3.99 -0.38 -1.67
CA ILE A 49 3.07 -1.52 -1.51
C ILE A 49 3.11 -1.98 -0.05
N ASN A 50 2.01 -1.77 0.65
CA ASN A 50 1.81 -2.23 2.02
C ASN A 50 1.00 -3.52 2.03
N ASN A 51 1.52 -4.55 2.68
CA ASN A 51 0.86 -5.84 2.83
C ASN A 51 0.67 -6.17 4.30
N SER A 52 -0.47 -6.78 4.63
CA SER A 52 -0.74 -7.33 5.95
C SER A 52 -1.43 -8.69 5.86
N LEU A 53 -0.93 -9.64 6.63
CA LEU A 53 -1.53 -10.95 6.82
C LEU A 53 -1.96 -11.08 8.27
N ASN A 54 -3.27 -11.23 8.49
CA ASN A 54 -3.87 -11.34 9.82
C ASN A 54 -4.42 -12.75 10.01
N TRP A 55 -3.88 -13.49 10.99
CA TRP A 55 -4.27 -14.87 11.26
C TRP A 55 -4.77 -15.05 12.69
N THR A 56 -6.04 -15.37 12.84
CA THR A 56 -6.62 -15.90 14.08
C THR A 56 -6.46 -17.42 14.08
N ILE A 57 -5.50 -17.90 14.86
CA ILE A 57 -5.15 -19.32 14.95
C ILE A 57 -6.13 -20.03 15.88
N THR A 58 -6.42 -19.42 17.03
CA THR A 58 -7.49 -19.80 17.96
C THR A 58 -8.18 -18.57 18.50
N GLN A 59 -9.26 -18.72 19.28
CA GLN A 59 -9.93 -17.59 19.94
C GLN A 59 -9.00 -16.79 20.87
N ALA A 60 -7.95 -17.42 21.42
CA ALA A 60 -7.02 -16.80 22.35
C ALA A 60 -5.65 -16.46 21.72
N PHE A 61 -5.40 -16.86 20.46
CA PHE A 61 -4.09 -16.72 19.83
C PHE A 61 -4.20 -16.25 18.39
N SER A 62 -3.55 -15.14 18.09
CA SER A 62 -3.47 -14.56 16.74
C SER A 62 -2.04 -14.18 16.40
N ALA A 63 -1.72 -14.22 15.11
CA ALA A 63 -0.46 -13.78 14.54
C ALA A 63 -0.73 -12.75 13.43
N ASN A 64 0.18 -11.80 13.27
CA ASN A 64 0.12 -10.85 12.18
C ASN A 64 1.52 -10.63 11.59
N VAL A 65 1.58 -10.46 10.28
CA VAL A 65 2.79 -10.12 9.54
C VAL A 65 2.48 -8.92 8.66
N ASN A 66 3.30 -7.88 8.75
CA ASN A 66 3.23 -6.73 7.84
C ASN A 66 4.56 -6.53 7.14
N TRP A 67 4.51 -6.14 5.88
CA TRP A 67 5.70 -5.75 5.12
C TRP A 67 5.36 -4.69 4.09
N THR A 68 6.33 -3.80 3.86
CA THR A 68 6.23 -2.70 2.90
C THR A 68 7.34 -2.86 1.85
N LEU A 69 6.97 -2.66 0.58
CA LEU A 69 7.86 -2.65 -0.58
C LEU A 69 7.82 -1.30 -1.28
#